data_AF-A0A6J5EAR2-F1
#
_entry.id   AF-A0A6J5EAR2-F1
#
_cell.length_a   1.000
_cell.length_b   1.000
_cell.length_c   1.000
_cell.angle_alpha   90.00
_cell.angle_beta   90.00
_cell.angle_gamma   90.00
#
_symmetry.space_group_name_H-M   'P 1'
#
loop_
_entity.id
_entity.type
_entity.pdbx_description
1 polymer ?
#
loop_
_entity_poly.entity_id
_entity_poly.type
_entity_poly.pdbx_seq_one_letter_code
_entity_poly.pdbx_strand_id
1 'polypeptide(L)'
;MKKLLLLSPLVFVAACGSSRGPGPDSGSDTMVYLSSARTTSDIARCLDSRLSRVHASTSNGSTELTVGSSSNGSYFITLTPSRGGTVVKVVRGASEDPPEEELRFAIARCTT
;
A
#
# COMPACT_ATOMS: atom_id res chain seq x y z
N MET A 1 39.15 26.73 -47.20
CA MET A 1 40.02 25.69 -46.62
C MET A 1 39.37 25.15 -45.35
N LYS A 2 39.35 23.81 -45.19
CA LYS A 2 38.98 22.98 -44.03
C LYS A 2 37.82 23.43 -43.11
N LYS A 3 36.65 22.80 -43.31
CA LYS A 3 35.63 22.54 -42.28
C LYS A 3 36.07 21.34 -41.43
N LEU A 4 35.83 21.39 -40.11
CA LEU A 4 35.31 20.29 -39.27
C LEU A 4 35.40 20.72 -37.79
N LEU A 5 34.33 21.36 -37.31
CA LEU A 5 34.08 21.57 -35.90
C LEU A 5 33.66 20.23 -35.28
N LEU A 6 34.44 19.76 -34.30
CA LEU A 6 34.17 18.58 -33.50
C LEU A 6 32.92 18.83 -32.65
N LEU A 7 31.80 18.21 -33.02
CA LEU A 7 30.63 18.07 -32.13
C LEU A 7 30.87 16.88 -31.21
N SER A 8 31.17 17.17 -29.96
CA SER A 8 31.18 16.18 -28.87
C SER A 8 29.76 15.96 -28.37
N PRO A 9 29.25 14.72 -28.26
CA PRO A 9 27.95 14.47 -27.66
C PRO A 9 28.07 14.59 -26.13
N LEU A 10 27.41 15.60 -25.55
CA LEU A 10 27.10 15.66 -24.12
C LEU A 10 26.13 14.51 -23.81
N VAL A 11 26.67 13.39 -23.35
CA VAL A 11 25.88 12.29 -22.79
C VAL A 11 25.41 12.74 -21.40
N PHE A 12 24.20 13.29 -21.33
CA PHE A 12 23.49 13.42 -20.06
C PHE A 12 23.01 12.03 -19.64
N VAL A 13 23.76 11.39 -18.75
CA VAL A 13 23.24 10.24 -18.00
C VAL A 13 22.23 10.79 -17.01
N ALA A 14 20.95 10.81 -17.41
CA ALA A 14 19.87 10.93 -16.45
C ALA A 14 19.86 9.64 -15.63
N ALA A 15 20.61 9.65 -14.52
CA ALA A 15 20.41 8.69 -13.46
C ALA A 15 19.02 8.95 -12.88
N CYS A 16 18.00 8.27 -13.41
CA CYS A 16 16.73 8.08 -12.72
C CYS A 16 17.04 7.25 -11.47
N GLY A 17 17.47 7.92 -10.42
CA GLY A 17 17.56 7.37 -9.09
C GLY A 17 16.15 7.00 -8.65
N SER A 18 15.80 5.72 -8.79
CA SER A 18 14.79 5.15 -7.91
C SER A 18 15.43 5.11 -6.52
N SER A 19 15.18 6.15 -5.73
CA SER A 19 15.29 6.04 -4.29
C SER A 19 14.39 4.86 -3.89
N ARG A 20 14.99 3.70 -3.66
CA ARG A 20 14.36 2.67 -2.82
C ARG A 20 14.22 3.34 -1.46
N GLY A 21 13.01 3.84 -1.18
CA GLY A 21 12.63 4.18 0.18
C GLY A 21 12.91 2.97 1.08
N PRO A 22 13.17 3.18 2.37
CA PRO A 22 13.44 2.09 3.29
C PRO A 22 12.29 1.08 3.19
N GLY A 23 12.59 -0.09 2.63
CA GLY A 23 11.66 -1.22 2.66
C GLY A 23 11.46 -1.58 4.13
N PRO A 24 10.21 -1.70 4.61
CA PRO A 24 9.97 -2.29 5.92
C PRO A 24 10.14 -3.81 5.79
N ASP A 25 11.38 -4.25 5.56
CA ASP A 25 11.79 -5.65 5.68
C ASP A 25 12.34 -5.87 7.09
N SER A 26 11.42 -5.97 8.04
CA SER A 26 11.66 -6.61 9.32
C SER A 26 10.41 -7.42 9.68
N GLY A 27 10.27 -8.58 9.05
CA GLY A 27 9.56 -9.73 9.62
C GLY A 27 8.04 -9.74 9.57
N SER A 28 7.40 -9.10 8.60
CA SER A 28 5.94 -9.21 8.44
C SER A 28 5.56 -9.59 7.01
N ASP A 29 4.91 -10.75 6.87
CA ASP A 29 4.54 -11.33 5.57
C ASP A 29 3.47 -10.44 4.90
N THR A 30 3.85 -9.75 3.83
CA THR A 30 2.92 -8.89 3.09
C THR A 30 2.00 -9.77 2.26
N MET A 31 0.75 -9.88 2.69
CA MET A 31 -0.23 -10.80 2.11
C MET A 31 -0.91 -10.27 0.86
N VAL A 32 -1.13 -8.94 0.81
CA VAL A 32 -1.79 -8.26 -0.30
C VAL A 32 -1.12 -6.92 -0.55
N TYR A 33 -0.85 -6.64 -1.82
CA TYR A 33 -0.41 -5.33 -2.29
C TYR A 33 -1.07 -5.03 -3.63
N LEU A 34 -1.96 -4.04 -3.68
CA LEU A 34 -2.73 -3.72 -4.89
C LEU A 34 -3.04 -2.23 -4.99
N SER A 35 -3.50 -1.81 -6.17
CA SER A 35 -4.06 -0.47 -6.40
C SER A 35 -5.55 -0.58 -6.72
N SER A 36 -6.32 0.37 -6.22
CA SER A 36 -7.76 0.53 -6.47
C SER A 36 -8.04 1.96 -6.93
N ALA A 37 -9.02 2.14 -7.82
CA ALA A 37 -9.53 3.47 -8.19
C ALA A 37 -10.37 4.13 -7.08
N ARG A 38 -10.75 3.38 -6.04
CA ARG A 38 -11.59 3.87 -4.94
C ARG A 38 -10.79 4.75 -3.98
N THR A 39 -11.48 5.69 -3.32
CA THR A 39 -10.87 6.54 -2.30
C THR A 39 -10.55 5.76 -1.03
N THR A 40 -9.58 6.22 -0.24
CA THR A 40 -9.21 5.60 1.04
C THR A 40 -10.43 5.49 1.96
N SER A 41 -11.25 6.54 2.01
CA SER A 41 -12.45 6.60 2.84
C SER A 41 -13.53 5.60 2.41
N ASP A 42 -13.67 5.31 1.12
CA ASP A 42 -14.66 4.35 0.61
C ASP A 42 -14.23 2.91 0.91
N ILE A 43 -12.93 2.63 0.76
CA ILE A 43 -12.35 1.32 1.08
C ILE A 43 -12.45 1.08 2.60
N ALA A 44 -12.05 2.05 3.42
CA ALA A 44 -12.11 1.93 4.88
C ALA A 44 -13.55 1.68 5.38
N ARG A 45 -14.52 2.46 4.91
CA ARG A 45 -15.95 2.25 5.25
C ARG A 45 -16.47 0.90 4.79
N CYS A 46 -16.07 0.45 3.60
CA CYS A 46 -16.47 -0.87 3.10
C CYS A 46 -15.90 -2.00 3.96
N LEU A 47 -14.63 -1.91 4.37
CA LEU A 47 -14.00 -2.91 5.23
C LEU A 47 -14.61 -2.93 6.63
N ASP A 48 -14.85 -1.76 7.23
CA ASP A 48 -15.52 -1.61 8.53
C ASP A 48 -16.93 -2.23 8.52
N SER A 49 -17.66 -2.13 7.40
CA SER A 49 -19.00 -2.74 7.26
C SER A 49 -18.99 -4.26 7.06
N ARG A 50 -17.85 -4.85 6.69
CA ARG A 50 -17.74 -6.27 6.30
C ARG A 50 -16.96 -7.12 7.29
N LEU A 51 -16.04 -6.52 8.01
CA LEU A 51 -15.17 -7.20 8.96
C LEU A 51 -15.54 -6.78 10.37
N SER A 52 -15.45 -7.71 11.30
CA SER A 52 -15.63 -7.40 12.72
C SER A 52 -14.35 -6.82 13.31
N ARG A 53 -14.48 -5.96 14.33
CA ARG A 53 -13.36 -5.39 15.09
C ARG A 53 -12.32 -4.71 14.20
N VAL A 54 -12.79 -3.81 13.34
CA VAL A 54 -11.94 -2.90 12.59
C VAL A 54 -11.68 -1.66 13.44
N HIS A 55 -10.41 -1.33 13.60
CA HIS A 55 -9.97 -0.12 14.27
C HIS A 55 -9.21 0.74 13.28
N ALA A 56 -9.79 1.89 12.93
CA ALA A 56 -9.18 2.84 12.01
C ALA A 56 -8.40 3.92 12.76
N SER A 57 -7.20 4.21 12.29
CA SER A 57 -6.41 5.39 12.65
C SER A 57 -5.93 6.09 11.39
N THR A 58 -5.53 7.35 11.52
CA THR A 58 -4.94 8.11 10.42
C THR A 58 -3.56 8.57 10.85
N SER A 59 -2.57 8.32 10.00
CA SER A 59 -1.17 8.60 10.27
C SER A 59 -0.49 9.04 8.98
N ASN A 60 0.20 10.18 9.00
CA ASN A 60 1.00 10.68 7.87
C ASN A 60 0.25 10.70 6.52
N GLY A 61 -1.04 11.04 6.53
CA GLY A 61 -1.88 11.08 5.32
C GLY A 61 -2.32 9.72 4.78
N SER A 62 -1.96 8.62 5.44
CA SER A 62 -2.49 7.28 5.18
C SER A 62 -3.55 6.91 6.22
N THR A 63 -4.51 6.07 5.82
CA THR A 63 -5.44 5.44 6.76
C THR A 63 -4.90 4.06 7.11
N GLU A 64 -4.74 3.80 8.40
CA GLU A 64 -4.31 2.51 8.92
C GLU A 64 -5.52 1.82 9.55
N LEU A 65 -5.76 0.56 9.22
CA LEU A 65 -6.79 -0.26 9.82
C LEU A 65 -6.14 -1.46 10.50
N THR A 66 -6.50 -1.71 11.74
CA THR A 66 -6.18 -2.95 12.45
C THR A 66 -7.46 -3.79 12.49
N VAL A 67 -7.36 -5.04 12.06
CA VAL A 67 -8.47 -6.01 12.11
C VAL A 67 -8.15 -7.07 13.16
N GLY A 68 -9.13 -7.38 14.01
CA GLY A 68 -9.01 -8.38 15.08
C GLY A 68 -8.95 -7.74 16.47
N SER A 69 -8.45 -8.49 17.46
CA SER A 69 -8.40 -8.00 18.84
C SER A 69 -7.50 -6.78 18.97
N SER A 70 -7.91 -5.78 19.77
CA SER A 70 -7.11 -4.58 20.03
C SER A 70 -5.78 -4.88 20.74
N SER A 71 -5.69 -6.03 21.44
CA SER A 71 -4.48 -6.49 22.12
C SER A 71 -3.54 -7.27 21.20
N ASN A 72 -4.07 -7.90 20.15
CA ASN A 72 -3.35 -8.72 19.18
C ASN A 72 -4.02 -8.58 17.81
N GLY A 73 -3.58 -7.60 17.02
CA GLY A 73 -4.09 -7.40 15.67
C GLY A 73 -3.82 -8.63 14.81
N SER A 74 -4.85 -9.10 14.10
CA SER A 74 -4.76 -10.21 13.15
C SER A 74 -4.21 -9.72 11.81
N TYR A 75 -4.59 -8.51 11.40
CA TYR A 75 -4.13 -7.90 10.16
C TYR A 75 -3.97 -6.39 10.30
N PHE A 76 -2.96 -5.88 9.61
CA PHE A 76 -2.69 -4.45 9.50
C PHE A 76 -2.83 -4.03 8.04
N ILE A 77 -3.75 -3.10 7.78
CA ILE A 77 -4.08 -2.61 6.44
C ILE A 77 -3.65 -1.15 6.36
N THR A 78 -2.79 -0.83 5.41
CA THR A 78 -2.41 0.55 5.09
C THR A 78 -3.08 0.97 3.79
N LEU A 79 -3.85 2.04 3.84
CA LEU A 79 -4.49 2.69 2.70
C LEU A 79 -3.78 4.02 2.43
N THR A 80 -2.99 4.07 1.37
CA THR A 80 -2.23 5.25 0.99
C THR A 80 -2.89 5.93 -0.22
N PRO A 81 -3.32 7.20 -0.11
CA PRO A 81 -3.81 7.94 -1.26
C PRO A 81 -2.76 8.01 -2.37
N SER A 82 -3.22 7.87 -3.61
CA SER A 82 -2.41 7.99 -4.82
C SER A 82 -3.16 8.82 -5.86
N ARG A 83 -2.46 9.26 -6.92
CA ARG A 83 -3.01 10.20 -7.91
C ARG A 83 -4.28 9.70 -8.62
N GLY A 84 -4.54 8.39 -8.63
CA GLY A 84 -5.70 7.76 -9.27
C GLY A 84 -6.58 6.92 -8.35
N GLY A 85 -6.41 7.01 -7.02
CA GLY A 85 -7.16 6.20 -6.07
C GLY A 85 -6.33 5.84 -4.83
N THR A 86 -6.29 4.58 -4.46
CA THR A 86 -5.64 4.10 -3.22
C THR A 86 -4.72 2.93 -3.48
N VAL A 87 -3.53 2.96 -2.89
CA VAL A 87 -2.67 1.78 -2.74
C VAL A 87 -3.02 1.09 -1.43
N VAL A 88 -3.31 -0.20 -1.51
CA VAL A 88 -3.68 -1.04 -0.38
C VAL A 88 -2.54 -2.01 -0.10
N LYS A 89 -2.03 -1.98 1.13
CA LYS A 89 -1.07 -2.95 1.66
C LYS A 89 -1.69 -3.67 2.84
N VAL A 90 -1.61 -5.00 2.87
CA VAL A 90 -2.09 -5.83 3.97
C VAL A 90 -0.94 -6.69 4.48
N VAL A 91 -0.77 -6.67 5.80
CA VAL A 91 0.28 -7.39 6.51
C VAL A 91 -0.36 -8.30 7.55
N ARG A 92 0.15 -9.52 7.68
CA ARG A 92 -0.29 -10.46 8.72
C ARG A 92 0.22 -10.01 10.09
N GLY A 93 -0.67 -10.05 11.08
CA GLY A 93 -0.35 -9.91 12.49
C GLY A 93 -0.15 -11.26 13.18
N ALA A 94 -0.46 -11.32 14.47
CA ALA A 94 -0.19 -12.49 15.31
C ALA A 94 -1.39 -13.45 15.46
N SER A 95 -2.58 -13.00 15.05
CA SER A 95 -3.85 -13.72 15.20
C SER A 95 -4.45 -14.05 13.83
N GLU A 96 -5.29 -15.08 13.76
CA GLU A 96 -5.96 -15.56 12.54
C GLU A 96 -7.48 -15.37 12.60
N ASP A 97 -7.95 -14.37 13.36
CA ASP A 97 -9.37 -14.01 13.51
C ASP A 97 -9.60 -12.56 13.00
N PRO A 98 -10.26 -12.35 11.85
CA PRO A 98 -11.01 -13.33 11.06
C PRO A 98 -10.10 -14.28 10.26
N PRO A 99 -10.63 -15.40 9.73
CA PRO A 99 -9.89 -16.26 8.80
C PRO A 99 -9.36 -15.48 7.58
N GLU A 100 -8.21 -15.89 7.05
CA GLU A 100 -7.56 -15.18 5.95
C GLU A 100 -8.44 -15.10 4.69
N GLU A 101 -9.20 -16.14 4.39
CA GLU A 101 -10.12 -16.17 3.26
C GLU A 101 -11.21 -15.10 3.38
N GLU A 102 -11.72 -14.85 4.59
CA GLU A 102 -12.70 -13.83 4.86
C GLU A 102 -12.11 -12.44 4.64
N LEU A 103 -10.89 -12.20 5.18
CA LEU A 103 -10.15 -10.96 4.95
C LEU A 103 -9.91 -10.72 3.46
N ARG A 104 -9.36 -11.70 2.73
CA ARG A 104 -9.07 -11.57 1.30
C ARG A 104 -10.33 -11.30 0.49
N PHE A 105 -11.44 -11.96 0.83
CA PHE A 105 -12.73 -11.72 0.20
C PHE A 105 -13.23 -10.30 0.44
N ALA A 106 -13.14 -9.79 1.68
CA ALA A 106 -13.52 -8.42 2.01
C ALA A 106 -12.66 -7.40 1.27
N ILE A 107 -11.33 -7.60 1.22
CA ILE A 107 -10.41 -6.76 0.44
C ILE A 107 -10.85 -6.72 -1.02
N ALA A 108 -11.02 -7.88 -1.66
CA ALA A 108 -11.42 -7.95 -3.07
C ALA A 108 -12.73 -7.19 -3.34
N ARG A 109 -13.75 -7.32 -2.47
CA ARG A 109 -15.03 -6.63 -2.62
C ARG A 109 -14.96 -5.12 -2.37
N CYS A 110 -14.01 -4.67 -1.57
CA CYS A 110 -13.86 -3.27 -1.21
C CYS A 110 -12.92 -2.49 -2.12
N THR A 111 -12.12 -3.19 -2.94
CA THR A 111 -11.12 -2.56 -3.83
C THR A 111 -11.51 -2.58 -5.31
N THR A 112 -12.60 -3.26 -5.67
CA THR A 112 -13.24 -3.20 -6.99
C THR A 112 -14.28 -2.09 -7.08
#